data_AF-A0A7C2F5N0-F1
#
_entry.id   AF-A0A7C2F5N0-F1
#
_cell.length_a   1.000
_cell.length_b   1.000
_cell.length_c   1.000
_cell.angle_alpha   90.00
_cell.angle_beta   90.00
_cell.angle_gamma   90.00
#
_symmetry.space_group_name_H-M   'P 1'
#
loop_
_entity.id
_entity.type
_entity.pdbx_description
1 polymer ?
#
loop_
_entity_poly.entity_id
_entity_poly.type
_entity_poly.pdbx_seq_one_letter_code
_entity_poly.pdbx_strand_id
1 'polypeptide(L)' 'MRIKVTSIYVDDQEKALRFYTDVLGFVKKDDVTQGPYRWLTVVSPEEPDGAELQLAPNDNPAAKA' A
#
# COMPACT_ATOMS: atom_id res chain seq x y z
N MET A 1 20.95 9.67 1.69
CA MET A 1 19.80 9.44 0.79
C MET A 1 19.23 8.06 1.08
N ARG A 2 17.91 7.90 1.22
CA ARG A 2 17.24 6.61 1.56
C ARG A 2 15.98 6.45 0.70
N ILE A 3 15.63 5.21 0.37
CA ILE A 3 14.33 4.90 -0.24
C ILE A 3 13.30 4.91 0.89
N LYS A 4 12.25 5.73 0.77
CA LYS A 4 11.22 5.90 1.79
C LYS A 4 9.89 5.22 1.45
N VAL A 5 9.66 4.93 0.18
CA VAL A 5 8.44 4.30 -0.32
C VAL A 5 8.82 3.25 -1.35
N THR A 6 8.15 2.10 -1.30
CA THR A 6 8.14 1.11 -2.36
C THR A 6 6.70 0.76 -2.69
N SER A 7 6.41 0.37 -3.92
CA SER A 7 5.04 0.16 -4.39
C SER A 7 4.84 -1.24 -4.92
N ILE A 8 3.69 -1.83 -4.58
CA ILE A 8 3.21 -3.07 -5.19
C ILE A 8 1.84 -2.82 -5.80
N TYR A 9 1.56 -3.49 -6.91
CA TYR A 9 0.26 -3.42 -7.58
C TYR A 9 -0.66 -4.50 -7.02
N VAL A 10 -1.89 -4.10 -6.70
CA VAL A 10 -2.92 -4.96 -6.12
C VAL A 10 -4.22 -4.81 -6.91
N ASP A 11 -4.97 -5.91 -7.03
CA ASP A 11 -6.21 -5.93 -7.80
C ASP A 11 -7.35 -5.20 -7.08
N ASP A 12 -7.37 -5.28 -5.76
CA ASP A 12 -8.34 -4.62 -4.88
C ASP A 12 -7.60 -4.08 -3.65
N GLN A 13 -7.52 -2.75 -3.55
CA GLN A 13 -6.78 -2.08 -2.47
C GLN A 13 -7.38 -2.34 -1.08
N GLU A 14 -8.70 -2.55 -0.98
CA GLU A 14 -9.36 -2.80 0.30
C GLU A 14 -9.09 -4.21 0.80
N LYS A 15 -9.15 -5.20 -0.11
CA LYS A 15 -8.74 -6.58 0.19
C LYS A 15 -7.26 -6.64 0.56
N ALA A 16 -6.41 -5.92 -0.17
CA ALA A 16 -4.99 -5.84 0.14
C ALA A 16 -4.77 -5.22 1.52
N LEU A 17 -5.44 -4.11 1.85
CA LEU A 17 -5.32 -3.48 3.16
C LEU A 17 -5.55 -4.49 4.29
N ARG A 18 -6.68 -5.21 4.26
CA ARG A 18 -7.01 -6.24 5.26
C ARG A 18 -5.96 -7.34 5.33
N PHE A 19 -5.46 -7.81 4.19
CA PHE A 19 -4.41 -8.82 4.20
C PHE A 19 -3.13 -8.30 4.87
N TYR A 20 -2.66 -7.11 4.48
CA TYR A 20 -1.43 -6.55 5.03
C TYR A 20 -1.58 -6.14 6.51
N THR A 21 -2.76 -5.69 6.96
CA THR A 21 -2.98 -5.34 8.37
C THR A 21 -3.35 -6.54 9.23
N ASP A 22 -4.36 -7.30 8.84
CA ASP A 22 -5.00 -8.30 9.70
C ASP A 22 -4.25 -9.63 9.68
N VAL A 23 -3.60 -9.97 8.55
CA VAL A 23 -2.85 -11.23 8.40
C VAL A 23 -1.36 -11.00 8.65
N LEU A 24 -0.77 -9.98 8.03
CA LEU A 24 0.67 -9.72 8.13
C LEU A 24 1.07 -8.77 9.26
N GLY A 25 0.13 -8.08 9.90
CA GLY A 25 0.38 -7.23 11.07
C GLY A 25 1.02 -5.88 10.75
N PHE A 26 1.02 -5.43 9.49
CA PHE A 26 1.41 -4.05 9.17
C PHE A 26 0.37 -3.06 9.71
N VAL A 27 0.78 -1.80 9.86
CA VAL A 27 -0.10 -0.72 10.31
C VAL A 27 -0.35 0.21 9.14
N LYS A 28 -1.62 0.60 8.94
CA LYS A 28 -1.98 1.63 7.95
C LYS A 28 -1.33 2.96 8.32
N LYS A 29 -0.62 3.58 7.38
CA LYS A 29 0.06 4.88 7.57
C LYS A 29 -0.75 6.00 6.93
N ASP A 30 -0.90 5.97 5.61
CA ASP A 30 -1.71 6.93 4.86
C ASP A 30 -2.82 6.23 4.07
N ASP A 31 -3.99 6.88 4.02
CA ASP A 31 -5.16 6.43 3.27
C ASP A 31 -5.94 7.65 2.79
N VAL A 32 -5.52 8.19 1.65
CA VAL A 32 -6.01 9.46 1.11
C VAL A 32 -6.57 9.21 -0.29
N THR A 33 -7.79 9.67 -0.53
CA THR A 33 -8.45 9.54 -1.84
C THR A 33 -8.58 10.90 -2.51
N GLN A 34 -8.18 10.98 -3.78
CA GLN A 34 -8.34 12.15 -4.62
C GLN A 34 -8.89 11.73 -6.00
N GLY A 35 -10.19 11.94 -6.20
CA GLY A 35 -10.88 11.49 -7.41
C GLY A 35 -10.79 9.96 -7.55
N PRO A 36 -10.36 9.43 -8.71
CA PRO A 36 -10.24 7.99 -8.90
C PRO A 36 -8.98 7.38 -8.24
N TYR A 37 -8.07 8.20 -7.74
CA TYR A 37 -6.80 7.75 -7.18
C TYR A 37 -6.89 7.63 -5.66
N ARG A 38 -6.47 6.49 -5.12
CA ARG A 38 -6.30 6.27 -3.67
C ARG A 38 -4.83 6.01 -3.37
N TRP A 39 -4.23 6.90 -2.58
CA TRP A 39 -2.91 6.70 -1.99
C TRP A 39 -3.08 5.93 -0.67
N LEU A 40 -2.64 4.67 -0.67
CA LEU A 40 -2.76 3.76 0.46
C LEU A 40 -1.38 3.18 0.78
N THR A 41 -0.89 3.44 1.99
CA THR A 41 0.39 2.91 2.48
C THR A 41 0.26 2.20 3.81
N VAL A 42 1.11 1.21 4.01
CA VAL A 42 1.29 0.50 5.29
C VAL A 42 2.76 0.52 5.70
N VAL A 43 3.01 0.43 7.01
CA VAL A 43 4.36 0.44 7.62
C VAL A 43 4.51 -0.70 8.61
N SER A 44 5.76 -1.10 8.87
CA SER A 44 6.06 -2.03 9.96
C SER A 44 5.73 -1.36 11.31
N PRO A 45 5.05 -2.04 12.24
CA PRO A 45 4.83 -1.52 13.59
C PRO A 45 6.14 -1.27 14.35
N GLU A 46 7.23 -1.96 13.99
CA GLU A 46 8.55 -1.79 14.61
C GLU A 46 9.28 -0.54 14.14
N GLU A 47 8.93 -0.03 12.96
CA GLU A 47 9.50 1.21 12.39
C GLU A 47 8.39 2.09 11.77
N PRO A 48 7.52 2.72 12.58
CA PRO A 48 6.36 3.46 12.08
C PRO A 48 6.68 4.67 11.19
N ASP A 49 7.92 5.18 11.29
CA ASP A 49 8.45 6.28 10.47
C ASP A 49 9.52 5.79 9.46
N GLY A 50 9.57 4.48 9.24
CA GLY A 50 10.50 3.76 8.37
C GLY A 50 10.15 3.86 6.89
N ALA A 51 10.32 2.76 6.16
CA ALA A 51 9.89 2.65 4.78
C ALA A 51 8.40 2.29 4.70
N GLU A 52 7.71 2.92 3.76
CA GLU A 52 6.29 2.66 3.48
C GLU A 52 6.13 1.70 2.30
N LEU A 53 5.19 0.78 2.43
CA LEU A 53 4.72 -0.07 1.34
C LEU A 53 3.41 0.51 0.81
N GLN A 54 3.43 1.05 -0.40
CA GLN A 54 2.26 1.51 -1.11
C GLN A 54 1.52 0.33 -1.75
N LEU A 55 0.22 0.23 -1.47
CA LEU A 55 -0.71 -0.70 -2.12
C LEU A 55 -1.37 0.04 -3.28
N ALA A 56 -0.76 0.02 -4.47
CA ALA A 56 -1.23 0.75 -5.64
C ALA A 56 -2.25 -0.08 -6.47
N PRO A 57 -3.30 0.51 -7.04
CA PRO A 57 -4.25 -0.22 -7.86
C PRO A 57 -3.59 -0.69 -9.17
N ASN A 58 -3.87 -1.93 -9.59
CA ASN A 58 -3.39 -2.48 -10.85
C ASN A 58 -4.29 -2.09 -12.04
N ASP A 59 -4.33 -0.80 -12.37
CA ASP A 59 -5.14 -0.31 -13.49
C ASP A 59 -4.44 -0.45 -14.85
N ASN A 60 -3.16 -0.83 -14.86
CA ASN A 60 -2.38 -0.95 -16.08
C ASN A 60 -2.76 -2.23 -16.86
N PRO A 61 -3.33 -2.13 -18.07
CA PRO A 61 -3.70 -3.30 -18.86
C PRO A 61 -2.55 -4.26 -19.15
N ALA A 62 -1.31 -3.77 -19.20
CA ALA A 62 -0.11 -4.59 -19.43
C ALA A 62 0.37 -5.34 -18.17
N ALA A 63 -0.11 -4.95 -16.99
CA ALA A 63 0.23 -5.59 -15.72
C ALA A 63 -0.89 -6.52 -15.20
N LYS A 64 -1.98 -6.67 -15.95
CA LYS A 64 -3.03 -7.66 -15.67
C LYS A 64 -2.53 -9.02 -16.15
N ALA A 65 -2.37 -9.96 -15.21
CA ALA A 65 -1.97 -11.35 -15.48
C ALA A 65 -3.11 -12.19 -16.06
#